data_AF-A0A1J5HG74-F1
#
_entry.id   AF-A0A1J5HG74-F1
#
_cell.length_a   1.000
_cell.length_b   1.000
_cell.length_c   1.000
_cell.angle_alpha   90.00
_cell.angle_beta   90.00
_cell.angle_gamma   90.00
#
_symmetry.space_group_name_H-M   'P 1'
#
loop_
_entity.id
_entity.type
_entity.pdbx_description
1 polymer ?
#
loop_
_entity_poly.entity_id
_entity_poly.type
_entity_poly.pdbx_seq_one_letter_code
_entity_poly.pdbx_strand_id
1 'polypeptide(L)' 'MLLKAYPLLSSASKRALKRTKRSFGKPYSYVPRGALLERLAKKLFMSKEEIYSLLMKEREYLISLEKGKK' A
#
# COMPACT_ATOMS: atom_id res chain seq x y z
N MET A 1 -7.42 -2.80 -12.03
CA MET A 1 -5.95 -2.71 -11.95
C MET A 1 -5.41 -4.02 -11.39
N LEU A 2 -4.31 -4.56 -11.94
CA LEU A 2 -3.68 -5.77 -11.41
C LEU A 2 -2.77 -5.41 -10.23
N LEU A 3 -2.99 -6.03 -9.08
CA LEU A 3 -2.21 -5.81 -7.86
C LEU A 3 -0.95 -6.68 -7.86
N LYS A 4 0.24 -6.07 -7.95
CA LYS A 4 1.54 -6.75 -7.98
C LYS A 4 2.24 -6.74 -6.60
N ALA A 5 2.21 -5.62 -5.89
CA ALA A 5 2.86 -5.48 -4.58
C ALA A 5 1.95 -5.95 -3.43
N TYR A 6 0.66 -5.60 -3.48
CA TYR A 6 -0.31 -5.91 -2.43
C TYR A 6 -0.40 -7.39 -2.03
N PRO A 7 -0.39 -8.38 -2.94
CA PRO A 7 -0.43 -9.79 -2.55
C PRO A 7 0.78 -10.20 -1.68
N LEU A 8 1.94 -9.57 -1.93
CA LEU A 8 3.23 -9.82 -1.27
C LEU A 8 3.38 -9.11 0.09
N LEU A 9 2.39 -8.31 0.48
CA LEU A 9 2.33 -7.64 1.77
C LEU A 9 1.85 -8.59 2.88
N SER A 10 2.39 -8.40 4.08
CA SER A 10 1.88 -9.05 5.29
C SER A 10 0.48 -8.53 5.65
N SER A 11 -0.29 -9.30 6.44
CA SER A 11 -1.64 -8.91 6.87
C SER A 11 -1.67 -7.57 7.61
N ALA A 12 -0.62 -7.23 8.37
CA ALA A 12 -0.48 -5.91 9.00
C ALA A 12 -0.29 -4.79 7.95
N SER A 13 0.59 -5.02 6.98
CA SER A 13 0.86 -4.04 5.91
C SER A 13 -0.35 -3.83 5.00
N LYS A 14 -1.10 -4.90 4.68
CA LYS A 14 -2.36 -4.82 3.93
C LYS A 14 -3.40 -3.95 4.64
N ARG A 15 -3.56 -4.12 5.96
CA ARG A 15 -4.45 -3.30 6.78
C ARG A 15 -4.00 -1.84 6.82
N ALA A 16 -2.70 -1.58 6.97
CA ALA A 16 -2.15 -0.23 6.98
C ALA A 16 -2.34 0.47 5.62
N LEU A 17 -2.15 -0.24 4.51
CA LEU A 17 -2.28 0.31 3.15
C LEU A 17 -3.69 0.83 2.89
N LYS A 18 -4.71 0.04 3.27
CA LYS A 18 -6.13 0.38 3.09
C LYS A 18 -6.65 1.40 4.12
N ARG A 19 -5.88 1.70 5.16
CA ARG A 19 -6.31 2.62 6.20
C ARG A 19 -6.42 4.04 5.64
N THR A 20 -7.59 4.64 5.83
CA THR A 20 -7.89 6.02 5.42
C THR A 20 -7.93 6.98 6.60
N LYS A 21 -8.28 6.49 7.80
CA LYS A 21 -8.44 7.28 9.03
C LYS A 21 -7.62 6.72 10.19
N ARG A 22 -7.06 7.61 11.00
CA ARG A 22 -6.47 7.35 12.32
C ARG A 22 -7.58 7.30 13.38
N SER A 23 -7.19 7.04 14.62
CA SER A 23 -8.08 7.26 15.77
C SER A 23 -8.60 8.70 15.74
N PHE A 24 -9.86 8.90 16.15
CA PHE A 24 -10.54 10.20 16.13
C PHE A 24 -10.75 10.80 14.73
N GLY A 25 -10.85 9.97 13.69
CA GLY A 25 -11.28 10.42 12.36
C GLY A 25 -10.25 11.22 11.55
N LYS A 26 -9.06 11.49 12.11
CA LYS A 26 -7.98 12.23 11.42
C LYS A 26 -7.50 11.47 10.17
N PRO A 27 -7.13 12.14 9.07
CA PRO A 27 -6.65 11.49 7.86
C PRO A 27 -5.37 10.68 8.14
N TYR A 28 -5.26 9.49 7.53
CA TYR A 28 -4.09 8.64 7.65
C TYR A 28 -3.20 8.78 6.40
N SER A 29 -2.03 9.38 6.58
CA SER A 29 -0.94 9.28 5.60
C SER A 29 -0.18 7.98 5.80
N TYR A 30 -0.10 7.16 4.74
CA TYR A 30 0.64 5.91 4.75
C TYR A 30 2.08 6.17 4.33
N VAL A 31 3.02 5.77 5.17
CA VAL A 31 4.46 5.83 4.87
C VAL A 31 5.00 4.40 4.97
N PRO A 32 5.35 3.76 3.84
CA PRO A 32 5.92 2.42 3.86
C PRO A 32 7.28 2.43 4.55
N ARG A 33 7.56 1.41 5.36
CA ARG A 33 8.88 1.25 6.00
C ARG A 33 9.96 0.98 4.94
N GLY A 34 11.17 1.52 5.12
CA GLY A 34 12.29 1.28 4.20
C GLY A 34 12.58 -0.20 3.95
N ALA A 35 12.58 -1.03 5.01
CA ALA A 35 12.71 -2.48 4.91
C ALA A 35 11.60 -3.15 4.09
N LEU A 36 10.37 -2.61 4.09
CA LEU A 36 9.30 -3.12 3.24
C LEU A 36 9.59 -2.84 1.76
N LEU A 37 10.04 -1.63 1.44
CA LEU A 37 10.40 -1.25 0.08
C LEU A 37 11.56 -2.11 -0.44
N GLU A 38 12.59 -2.32 0.37
CA GLU A 38 13.74 -3.18 0.02
C GLU A 38 13.34 -4.62 -0.24
N ARG A 39 12.49 -5.19 0.62
CA ARG A 39 12.01 -6.56 0.45
C ARG A 39 11.21 -6.72 -0.85
N LEU A 40 10.35 -5.75 -1.16
CA LEU A 40 9.55 -5.77 -2.38
C LEU A 40 10.39 -5.50 -3.63
N ALA A 41 11.34 -4.57 -3.55
CA ALA A 41 12.29 -4.26 -4.61
C ALA A 41 13.07 -5.52 -5.03
N LYS A 42 13.62 -6.25 -4.05
CA LYS A 42 14.30 -7.54 -4.30
C LYS A 42 13.37 -8.59 -4.92
N LYS A 43 12.12 -8.65 -4.49
CA LYS A 43 11.17 -9.69 -4.94
C LYS A 43 10.59 -9.42 -6.34
N LEU A 44 10.45 -8.15 -6.71
CA LEU A 44 9.86 -7.73 -7.97
C LEU A 44 10.90 -7.23 -8.98
N PHE A 45 12.19 -7.26 -8.64
CA PHE A 45 13.29 -6.74 -9.45
C PHE A 45 13.06 -5.30 -9.91
N MET A 46 12.62 -4.45 -8.99
CA MET A 46 12.31 -3.03 -9.21
C MET A 46 13.12 -2.17 -8.25
N SER A 47 13.30 -0.89 -8.59
CA SER A 47 13.86 0.09 -7.68
C SER A 47 12.91 0.40 -6.51
N LYS A 48 13.46 0.94 -5.41
CA LYS A 48 12.64 1.34 -4.24
C LYS A 48 11.60 2.41 -4.59
N GLU A 49 11.95 3.30 -5.53
CA GLU A 49 11.10 4.39 -6.01
C GLU A 49 9.93 3.88 -6.86
N GLU A 50 10.18 2.89 -7.73
CA GLU A 50 9.13 2.22 -8.49
C GLU A 50 8.17 1.46 -7.57
N ILE A 51 8.71 0.75 -6.57
CA ILE A 51 7.88 0.06 -5.57
C ILE A 51 7.05 1.04 -4.76
N TYR A 52 7.62 2.18 -4.36
CA TYR A 52 6.89 3.22 -3.66
C TYR A 52 5.72 3.73 -4.51
N SER A 53 5.99 4.08 -5.76
CA SER A 53 4.98 4.56 -6.71
C SER A 53 3.90 3.52 -6.97
N LEU A 54 4.29 2.25 -7.12
CA LEU A 54 3.39 1.12 -7.29
C LEU A 54 2.47 0.95 -6.06
N LEU A 55 3.03 1.00 -4.85
CA LEU A 55 2.26 0.89 -3.61
C LEU A 55 1.25 2.03 -3.45
N MET A 56 1.60 3.25 -3.85
CA MET A 56 0.69 4.39 -3.79
C MET A 56 -0.46 4.26 -4.80
N LYS A 57 -0.17 3.85 -6.05
CA LYS A 57 -1.21 3.56 -7.05
C LYS A 57 -2.14 2.44 -6.60
N GLU A 58 -1.58 1.35 -6.08
CA GLU A 58 -2.38 0.24 -5.53
C GLU A 58 -3.22 0.67 -4.33
N ARG A 59 -2.68 1.54 -3.47
CA ARG A 59 -3.41 2.12 -2.34
C ARG A 59 -4.62 2.91 -2.80
N GLU A 60 -4.46 3.81 -3.77
CA GLU A 60 -5.56 4.60 -4.32
C GLU A 60 -6.67 3.71 -4.88
N TYR A 61 -6.29 2.69 -5.66
CA TYR A 61 -7.23 1.72 -6.21
C TYR A 61 -7.97 0.92 -5.12
N LEU A 62 -7.28 0.50 -4.06
CA LEU A 62 -7.91 -0.22 -2.96
C LEU A 62 -8.87 0.67 -2.17
N ILE A 63 -8.51 1.93 -1.96
CA ILE A 63 -9.37 2.91 -1.27
C ILE A 63 -10.61 3.22 -2.13
N SER A 64 -10.47 3.35 -3.45
CA SER A 64 -11.62 3.58 -4.34
C SER A 64 -12.58 2.40 -4.33
N LEU A 65 -12.06 1.17 -4.30
CA LEU A 65 -12.89 -0.04 -4.18
C LEU A 65 -13.63 -0.11 -2.85
N GLU A 66 -13.01 0.27 -1.72
CA GLU A 66 -13.71 0.30 -0.43
C GLU A 66 -14.77 1.40 -0.35
N LYS A 67 -14.57 2.53 -1.04
CA LYS A 67 -15.59 3.59 -1.15
C LYS A 67 -16.79 3.17 -2.00
N GLY A 68 -16.57 2.44 -3.09
CA GLY A 68 -17.64 1.99 -3.99
C GLY A 68 -18.45 0.80 -3.49
N LYS A 69 -18.02 0.13 -2.42
CA LYS A 69 -18.77 -0.96 -1.77
C LYS A 69 -19.77 -0.49 -0.70
N LYS A 70 -19.89 0.83 -0.53
CA LYS A 70 -20.65 1.47 0.53
C LYS A 70 -21.89 2.12 -0.04
#